data_AF-A0A944YT71-F1
#
_entry.id   AF-A0A944YT71-F1
#
_cell.length_a   1.000
_cell.length_b   1.000
_cell.length_c   1.000
_cell.angle_alpha   90.00
_cell.angle_beta   90.00
_cell.angle_gamma   90.00
#
_symmetry.space_group_name_H-M   'P 1'
#
loop_
_entity.id
_entity.type
_entity.pdbx_description
1 polymer ?
#
loop_
_entity_poly.entity_id
_entity_poly.type
_entity_poly.pdbx_seq_one_letter_code
_entity_poly.pdbx_strand_id
1 'polypeptide(L)'
;MKIFKLLVISLLVFLFACEATDLDKGKIIGRVKNHSTGDLIEDVKVYLRQKQDGVFTLYDTLYTSSVGYFKFYDVESGTYDIHAAKFSDELEENVSHVTPFIDEFEFDDQVISPSVGDIEAYTINSINASISGTVYYEDGSPANEASIEIRLLQAEEEFIFNIVYSDANGDFSSADFITGNYYLIVNSFGVVPAVSAVTDIFFHDGNGEEAIGEIYLN
;
A
#
# COMPACT_ATOMS: atom_id res chain seq x y z
N MET A 1 -26.99 -75.79 -36.38
CA MET A 1 -27.17 -74.44 -36.95
C MET A 1 -26.80 -73.45 -35.85
N LYS A 2 -25.71 -72.69 -36.07
CA LYS A 2 -25.01 -71.86 -35.08
C LYS A 2 -25.85 -70.63 -34.72
N ILE A 3 -25.96 -70.32 -33.42
CA ILE A 3 -26.31 -68.98 -32.96
C ILE A 3 -25.12 -68.45 -32.18
N PHE A 4 -24.42 -67.51 -32.81
CA PHE A 4 -23.41 -66.65 -32.20
C PHE A 4 -24.10 -65.79 -31.14
N LYS A 5 -23.75 -65.94 -29.86
CA LYS A 5 -23.91 -64.84 -28.90
C LYS A 5 -22.54 -64.23 -28.69
N LEU A 6 -22.43 -63.02 -29.24
CA LEU A 6 -21.28 -62.14 -29.24
C LEU A 6 -20.89 -61.83 -27.79
N LEU A 7 -19.70 -62.27 -27.38
CA LEU A 7 -19.02 -61.83 -26.18
C LEU A 7 -18.50 -60.42 -26.47
N VAL A 8 -19.21 -59.38 -26.03
CA VAL A 8 -18.66 -58.02 -26.00
C VAL A 8 -18.09 -57.80 -24.62
N ILE A 9 -16.75 -57.78 -24.59
CA ILE A 9 -15.91 -57.50 -23.43
C ILE A 9 -16.25 -56.10 -22.92
N SER A 10 -16.74 -56.01 -21.68
CA SER A 10 -16.87 -54.74 -20.98
C SER A 10 -15.47 -54.23 -20.68
N LEU A 11 -15.03 -53.22 -21.43
CA LEU A 11 -13.80 -52.47 -21.17
C LEU A 11 -14.07 -51.56 -19.97
N LEU A 12 -13.77 -52.06 -18.77
CA LEU A 12 -13.76 -51.26 -17.55
C LEU A 12 -12.46 -50.42 -17.56
N VAL A 13 -12.55 -49.19 -18.09
CA VAL A 13 -11.48 -48.20 -17.94
C VAL A 13 -11.54 -47.69 -16.50
N PHE A 14 -10.64 -48.16 -15.65
CA PHE A 14 -10.31 -47.45 -14.41
C PHE A 14 -9.57 -46.17 -14.81
N LEU A 15 -10.28 -45.06 -14.92
CA LEU A 15 -9.65 -43.76 -14.73
C LEU A 15 -9.19 -43.73 -13.27
N PHE A 16 -7.89 -43.93 -13.04
CA PHE A 16 -7.26 -43.33 -11.88
C PHE A 16 -7.34 -41.81 -12.10
N ALA A 17 -8.35 -41.17 -11.54
CA ALA A 17 -8.23 -39.76 -11.26
C ALA A 17 -7.09 -39.66 -10.26
N CYS A 18 -5.94 -39.19 -10.75
CA CYS A 18 -4.84 -38.73 -9.93
C CYS A 18 -5.45 -37.78 -8.89
N GLU A 19 -5.33 -38.09 -7.60
CA GLU A 19 -5.57 -37.10 -6.58
C GLU A 19 -4.64 -35.93 -6.93
N ALA A 20 -5.23 -34.80 -7.32
CA ALA A 20 -4.49 -33.56 -7.40
C ALA A 20 -3.91 -33.38 -6.00
N THR A 21 -2.60 -33.58 -5.89
CA THR A 21 -1.85 -33.18 -4.72
C THR A 21 -2.29 -31.77 -4.43
N ASP A 22 -2.81 -31.54 -3.22
CA ASP A 22 -3.05 -30.22 -2.66
C ASP A 22 -1.69 -29.53 -2.70
N LEU A 23 -1.42 -28.89 -3.84
CA LEU A 23 -0.16 -28.25 -4.14
C LEU A 23 -0.08 -27.18 -3.06
N ASP A 24 0.97 -27.19 -2.25
CA ASP A 24 1.24 -26.13 -1.28
C ASP A 24 1.02 -24.80 -1.99
N LYS A 25 -0.15 -24.19 -1.79
CA LYS A 25 -0.50 -22.96 -2.50
C LYS A 25 0.49 -21.89 -2.08
N GLY A 26 0.60 -20.85 -2.89
CA GLY A 26 1.57 -19.78 -2.70
C GLY A 26 1.59 -19.23 -1.27
N LYS A 27 2.78 -19.10 -0.68
CA LYS A 27 3.00 -18.57 0.68
C LYS A 27 3.92 -17.36 0.61
N ILE A 28 3.46 -16.22 1.12
CA ILE A 28 4.31 -15.06 1.36
C ILE A 28 4.61 -14.99 2.85
N ILE A 29 5.90 -15.07 3.19
CA ILE A 29 6.38 -15.07 4.58
C ILE A 29 7.41 -13.99 4.84
N GLY A 30 7.29 -13.34 6.00
CA GLY A 30 8.26 -12.35 6.43
C GLY A 30 8.15 -12.01 7.91
N ARG A 31 8.93 -11.02 8.33
CA ARG A 31 8.92 -10.49 9.69
C ARG A 31 8.87 -8.97 9.66
N VAL A 32 8.15 -8.35 10.59
CA VAL A 32 8.23 -6.91 10.83
C VAL A 32 9.27 -6.65 11.92
N LYS A 33 10.27 -5.83 11.62
CA LYS A 33 11.28 -5.38 12.58
C LYS A 33 11.29 -3.86 12.69
N ASN A 34 11.54 -3.35 13.87
CA ASN A 34 11.80 -1.95 14.10
C ASN A 34 13.09 -1.54 13.35
N HIS A 35 13.02 -0.52 12.53
CA HIS A 35 14.15 -0.03 11.74
C HIS A 35 15.31 0.45 12.63
N SER A 36 15.00 1.15 13.73
CA SER A 36 16.00 1.76 14.60
C SER A 36 16.63 0.77 15.58
N THR A 37 15.82 -0.14 16.16
CA THR A 37 16.31 -1.06 17.20
C THR A 37 16.62 -2.46 16.66
N GLY A 38 16.03 -2.83 15.52
CA GLY A 38 16.06 -4.19 14.99
C GLY A 38 15.12 -5.16 15.70
N ASP A 39 14.36 -4.69 16.71
CA ASP A 39 13.45 -5.54 17.48
C ASP A 39 12.27 -6.00 16.61
N LEU A 40 11.85 -7.27 16.76
CA LEU A 40 10.67 -7.78 16.08
C LEU A 40 9.42 -7.18 16.70
N ILE A 41 8.49 -6.71 15.86
CA ILE A 41 7.30 -6.00 16.31
C ILE A 41 6.11 -6.95 16.21
N GLU A 42 5.49 -7.27 17.34
CA GLU A 42 4.25 -8.05 17.39
C GLU A 42 3.01 -7.19 17.13
N ASP A 43 1.88 -7.84 16.81
CA ASP A 43 0.57 -7.18 16.67
C ASP A 43 0.63 -5.96 15.72
N VAL A 44 1.24 -6.17 14.56
CA VAL A 44 1.29 -5.25 13.43
C VAL A 44 0.35 -5.78 12.37
N LYS A 45 -0.58 -4.95 11.90
CA LYS A 45 -1.44 -5.30 10.78
C LYS A 45 -0.62 -5.18 9.50
N VAL A 46 -0.47 -6.29 8.78
CA VAL A 46 0.20 -6.39 7.49
C VAL A 46 -0.86 -6.45 6.41
N TYR A 47 -0.69 -5.65 5.38
CA TYR A 47 -1.55 -5.55 4.23
C TYR A 47 -0.78 -6.04 3.01
N LEU A 48 -1.34 -7.03 2.32
CA LEU A 48 -0.87 -7.49 1.03
C LEU A 48 -1.80 -6.90 -0.02
N ARG A 49 -1.26 -6.15 -0.98
CA ARG A 49 -2.04 -5.60 -2.09
C ARG A 49 -1.57 -6.20 -3.39
N GLN A 50 -2.51 -6.53 -4.25
CA GLN A 50 -2.23 -7.06 -5.59
C GLN A 50 -2.45 -5.96 -6.62
N LYS A 51 -1.58 -5.89 -7.63
CA LYS A 51 -1.75 -4.99 -8.77
C LYS A 51 -2.76 -5.57 -9.74
N GLN A 52 -3.85 -4.85 -9.97
CA GLN A 52 -4.87 -5.16 -10.95
C GLN A 52 -5.09 -3.93 -11.84
N ASP A 53 -5.00 -4.10 -13.15
CA ASP A 53 -5.14 -3.01 -14.13
C ASP A 53 -4.26 -1.77 -13.85
N GLY A 54 -3.07 -1.99 -13.28
CA GLY A 54 -2.11 -0.94 -12.94
C GLY A 54 -2.33 -0.27 -11.58
N VAL A 55 -3.34 -0.68 -10.81
CA VAL A 55 -3.67 -0.14 -9.49
C VAL A 55 -3.51 -1.22 -8.43
N PHE A 56 -2.94 -0.88 -7.27
CA PHE A 56 -2.87 -1.80 -6.13
C PHE A 56 -4.17 -1.79 -5.33
N THR A 57 -4.75 -2.96 -5.08
CA THR A 57 -5.98 -3.16 -4.30
C THR A 57 -5.78 -4.23 -3.25
N LEU A 58 -6.58 -4.22 -2.17
CA LEU A 58 -6.42 -5.17 -1.07
C LEU A 58 -6.55 -6.59 -1.58
N TYR A 59 -5.54 -7.38 -1.28
CA TYR A 59 -5.60 -8.82 -1.48
C TYR A 59 -5.94 -9.51 -0.16
N ASP A 60 -5.18 -9.22 0.91
CA ASP A 60 -5.41 -9.82 2.23
C ASP A 60 -4.79 -8.97 3.36
N THR A 61 -5.22 -9.21 4.60
CA THR A 61 -4.63 -8.62 5.82
C THR A 61 -4.49 -9.62 6.94
N LEU A 62 -3.47 -9.44 7.78
CA LEU A 62 -3.30 -10.24 9.00
C LEU A 62 -2.48 -9.49 10.05
N TYR A 63 -2.51 -9.98 11.29
CA TYR A 63 -1.67 -9.46 12.36
C TYR A 63 -0.43 -10.32 12.57
N THR A 64 0.74 -9.69 12.73
CA THR A 64 1.97 -10.40 13.08
C THR A 64 1.86 -11.10 14.43
N SER A 65 2.50 -12.26 14.57
CA SER A 65 2.60 -12.98 15.84
C SER A 65 3.49 -12.26 16.87
N SER A 66 3.63 -12.84 18.08
CA SER A 66 4.46 -12.32 19.17
C SER A 66 5.96 -12.21 18.88
N VAL A 67 6.40 -12.76 17.74
CA VAL A 67 7.78 -12.65 17.24
C VAL A 67 7.84 -11.86 15.92
N GLY A 68 6.85 -11.02 15.66
CA GLY A 68 6.75 -10.17 14.47
C GLY A 68 6.61 -10.92 13.14
N TYR A 69 6.32 -12.22 13.18
CA TYR A 69 6.19 -13.05 11.98
C TYR A 69 4.80 -12.92 11.36
N PHE A 70 4.74 -12.76 10.04
CA PHE A 70 3.51 -12.81 9.24
C PHE A 70 3.60 -13.90 8.16
N LYS A 71 2.43 -14.41 7.76
CA LYS A 71 2.33 -15.42 6.71
C LYS A 71 0.97 -15.40 6.02
N PHE A 72 0.98 -15.00 4.75
CA PHE A 72 -0.15 -15.17 3.85
C PHE A 72 -0.12 -16.58 3.27
N TYR A 73 -1.29 -17.18 3.14
CA TYR A 73 -1.51 -18.49 2.53
C TYR A 73 -2.31 -18.31 1.26
N ASP A 74 -2.26 -19.31 0.40
CA ASP A 74 -3.12 -19.39 -0.78
C ASP A 74 -2.97 -18.19 -1.74
N VAL A 75 -1.79 -17.56 -1.75
CA VAL A 75 -1.50 -16.40 -2.59
C VAL A 75 -1.35 -16.86 -4.04
N GLU A 76 -2.08 -16.21 -4.94
CA GLU A 76 -2.02 -16.46 -6.38
C GLU A 76 -0.79 -15.80 -7.01
N SER A 77 -0.33 -16.34 -8.15
CA SER A 77 0.69 -15.66 -8.95
C SER A 77 0.26 -14.25 -9.35
N GLY A 78 1.16 -13.27 -9.24
CA GLY A 78 0.89 -11.89 -9.62
C GLY A 78 1.88 -10.89 -9.04
N THR A 79 1.58 -9.63 -9.25
CA THR A 79 2.40 -8.51 -8.81
C THR A 79 1.84 -7.91 -7.52
N TYR A 80 2.67 -7.72 -6.51
CA TYR A 80 2.25 -7.33 -5.17
C TYR A 80 3.09 -6.20 -4.58
N ASP A 81 2.51 -5.51 -3.60
CA ASP A 81 3.24 -4.77 -2.58
C ASP A 81 2.77 -5.19 -1.19
N ILE A 82 3.58 -4.85 -0.20
CA ILE A 82 3.27 -5.07 1.21
C ILE A 82 3.53 -3.78 1.98
N HIS A 83 2.64 -3.47 2.91
CA HIS A 83 2.93 -2.53 3.98
C HIS A 83 2.41 -3.08 5.31
N ALA A 84 2.93 -2.55 6.42
CA ALA A 84 2.48 -2.94 7.75
C ALA A 84 2.35 -1.72 8.66
N ALA A 85 1.31 -1.70 9.49
CA ALA A 85 1.03 -0.65 10.46
C ALA A 85 0.74 -1.25 11.83
N LYS A 86 1.40 -0.72 12.88
CA LYS A 86 1.08 -1.04 14.26
C LYS A 86 0.21 0.04 14.85
N PHE A 87 -0.96 -0.32 15.31
CA PHE A 87 -1.87 0.58 16.01
C PHE A 87 -1.65 0.51 17.52
N SER A 88 -1.87 1.63 18.21
CA SER A 88 -1.68 1.77 19.66
C SER A 88 -3.00 1.68 20.43
N ASP A 89 -4.13 1.59 19.73
CA ASP A 89 -5.47 1.41 20.27
C ASP A 89 -6.29 0.38 19.46
N GLU A 90 -7.43 -0.03 20.03
CA GLU A 90 -8.31 -1.05 19.45
C GLU A 90 -9.07 -0.57 18.21
N LEU A 91 -9.05 0.73 17.92
CA LEU A 91 -9.80 1.34 16.82
C LEU A 91 -8.95 1.59 15.56
N GLU A 92 -7.68 1.18 15.55
CA GLU A 92 -6.77 1.41 14.43
C GLU A 92 -6.56 2.91 14.10
N GLU A 93 -6.74 3.81 15.07
CA GLU A 93 -6.68 5.26 14.83
C GLU A 93 -5.27 5.81 15.08
N ASN A 94 -4.56 5.26 16.07
CA ASN A 94 -3.26 5.79 16.49
C ASN A 94 -2.10 4.89 16.07
N VAL A 95 -1.50 5.16 14.91
CA VAL A 95 -0.34 4.39 14.42
C VAL A 95 0.91 4.71 15.22
N SER A 96 1.57 3.66 15.72
CA SER A 96 2.84 3.73 16.46
C SER A 96 4.05 3.31 15.62
N HIS A 97 3.84 2.46 14.59
CA HIS A 97 4.89 2.02 13.67
C HIS A 97 4.31 1.82 12.27
N VAL A 98 5.08 2.12 11.24
CA VAL A 98 4.67 1.90 9.85
C VAL A 98 5.85 1.45 8.99
N THR A 99 5.64 0.54 8.04
CA THR A 99 6.63 0.24 7.01
C THR A 99 6.36 1.11 5.78
N PRO A 100 7.38 1.47 5.00
CA PRO A 100 7.13 1.90 3.63
C PRO A 100 6.41 0.80 2.86
N PHE A 101 5.73 1.18 1.77
CA PHE A 101 5.38 0.19 0.75
C PHE A 101 6.69 -0.42 0.27
N ILE A 102 6.81 -1.74 0.37
CA ILE A 102 7.90 -2.43 -0.30
C ILE A 102 7.72 -2.19 -1.80
N ASP A 103 8.83 -1.96 -2.50
CA ASP A 103 8.82 -1.91 -3.96
C ASP A 103 8.07 -3.12 -4.53
N GLU A 104 7.33 -2.86 -5.62
CA GLU A 104 6.58 -3.84 -6.38
C GLU A 104 7.40 -5.13 -6.61
N PHE A 105 6.85 -6.27 -6.22
CA PHE A 105 7.48 -7.57 -6.42
C PHE A 105 6.56 -8.55 -7.13
N GLU A 106 7.15 -9.37 -7.99
CA GLU A 106 6.46 -10.46 -8.66
C GLU A 106 6.46 -11.71 -7.79
N PHE A 107 5.29 -12.31 -7.62
CA PHE A 107 5.07 -13.56 -6.90
C PHE A 107 4.65 -14.65 -7.88
N ASP A 108 5.30 -15.81 -7.77
CA ASP A 108 4.96 -17.03 -8.52
C ASP A 108 4.56 -18.12 -7.53
N ASP A 109 3.31 -18.56 -7.62
CA ASP A 109 2.70 -19.58 -6.76
C ASP A 109 3.28 -20.99 -6.96
N GLN A 110 4.09 -21.21 -7.99
CA GLN A 110 4.86 -22.44 -8.17
C GLN A 110 6.13 -22.47 -7.32
N VAL A 111 6.50 -21.35 -6.68
CA VAL A 111 7.64 -21.27 -5.77
C VAL A 111 7.19 -21.64 -4.36
N ILE A 112 7.77 -22.71 -3.82
CA ILE A 112 7.47 -23.22 -2.48
C ILE A 112 8.08 -22.26 -1.44
N SER A 113 7.33 -21.21 -1.06
CA SER A 113 7.67 -20.20 -0.03
C SER A 113 8.68 -19.13 -0.45
N PRO A 114 8.37 -18.21 -1.39
CA PRO A 114 9.13 -16.98 -1.48
C PRO A 114 9.01 -16.23 -0.15
N SER A 115 10.15 -16.03 0.51
CA SER A 115 10.24 -15.14 1.65
C SER A 115 10.51 -13.75 1.13
N VAL A 116 9.66 -12.80 1.50
CA VAL A 116 9.95 -11.37 1.32
C VAL A 116 10.99 -10.85 2.32
N GLY A 117 11.46 -11.71 3.23
CA GLY A 117 12.46 -11.38 4.23
C GLY A 117 11.91 -10.55 5.39
N ASP A 118 12.78 -9.72 5.97
CA ASP A 118 12.40 -8.78 7.03
C ASP A 118 11.98 -7.46 6.39
N ILE A 119 10.84 -6.95 6.81
CA ILE A 119 10.31 -5.65 6.41
C ILE A 119 10.51 -4.68 7.57
N GLU A 120 11.03 -3.49 7.28
CA GLU A 120 11.48 -2.55 8.30
C GLU A 120 10.36 -1.55 8.61
N ALA A 121 9.88 -1.56 9.84
CA ALA A 121 8.89 -0.64 10.36
C ALA A 121 9.58 0.47 11.15
N TYR A 122 9.23 1.70 10.83
CA TYR A 122 9.75 2.89 11.49
C TYR A 122 8.84 3.21 12.67
N THR A 123 9.43 3.48 13.84
CA THR A 123 8.68 4.02 14.97
C THR A 123 8.20 5.42 14.63
N ILE A 124 6.90 5.64 14.75
CA ILE A 124 6.30 6.97 14.67
C ILE A 124 6.53 7.62 16.02
N ASN A 125 7.68 8.26 16.17
CA ASN A 125 7.83 9.29 17.18
C ASN A 125 7.11 10.52 16.62
N SER A 126 6.03 10.98 17.22
CA SER A 126 5.43 12.25 16.81
C SER A 126 6.50 13.34 16.80
N ILE A 127 6.79 13.89 15.61
CA ILE A 127 7.61 15.09 15.46
C ILE A 127 7.14 15.83 14.20
N ASN A 128 6.56 17.02 14.45
CA ASN A 128 6.50 18.27 13.68
C ASN A 128 6.98 18.29 12.21
N ALA A 129 6.67 17.29 11.38
CA ALA A 129 6.96 17.38 9.97
C ALA A 129 6.09 18.47 9.35
N SER A 130 6.62 19.17 8.35
CA SER A 130 5.88 20.19 7.61
C SER A 130 5.96 19.94 6.12
N ILE A 131 4.81 20.12 5.48
CA ILE A 131 4.67 20.19 4.03
C ILE A 131 4.71 21.65 3.62
N SER A 132 5.57 22.00 2.67
CA SER A 132 5.58 23.34 2.06
C SER A 132 5.85 23.27 0.56
N GLY A 133 5.43 24.29 -0.18
CA GLY A 133 5.65 24.38 -1.61
C GLY A 133 5.09 25.66 -2.21
N THR A 134 5.22 25.79 -3.53
CA THR A 134 4.70 26.94 -4.29
C THR A 134 3.80 26.45 -5.42
N VAL A 135 2.64 27.09 -5.58
CA VAL A 135 1.63 26.78 -6.61
C VAL A 135 1.63 27.86 -7.69
N TYR A 136 1.69 27.43 -8.94
CA TYR A 136 1.62 28.29 -10.12
C TYR A 136 0.45 27.90 -11.03
N TYR A 137 -0.08 28.88 -11.76
CA TYR A 137 -0.90 28.64 -12.94
C TYR A 137 -0.02 28.21 -14.13
N GLU A 138 -0.63 27.65 -15.18
CA GLU A 138 0.07 27.24 -16.41
C GLU A 138 0.86 28.39 -17.07
N ASP A 139 0.42 29.63 -16.90
CA ASP A 139 1.12 30.82 -17.41
C ASP A 139 2.37 31.21 -16.59
N GLY A 140 2.66 30.47 -15.52
CA GLY A 140 3.78 30.69 -14.61
C GLY A 140 3.54 31.77 -13.56
N SER A 141 2.34 32.36 -13.49
CA SER A 141 1.99 33.28 -12.41
C SER A 141 1.65 32.54 -11.12
N PRO A 142 1.96 33.11 -9.93
CA PRO A 142 1.66 32.46 -8.66
C PRO A 142 0.15 32.35 -8.44
N ALA A 143 -0.29 31.18 -8.00
CA ALA A 143 -1.70 30.92 -7.72
C ALA A 143 -2.03 31.34 -6.29
N ASN A 144 -2.55 32.56 -6.12
CA ASN A 144 -3.03 33.06 -4.83
C ASN A 144 -4.36 32.40 -4.42
N GLU A 145 -4.52 32.11 -3.14
CA GLU A 145 -5.74 31.50 -2.56
C GLU A 145 -6.13 30.14 -3.19
N ALA A 146 -5.18 29.43 -3.81
CA ALA A 146 -5.40 28.04 -4.20
C ALA A 146 -5.56 27.20 -2.92
N SER A 147 -6.58 26.36 -2.87
CA SER A 147 -6.77 25.41 -1.78
C SER A 147 -5.91 24.18 -2.02
N ILE A 148 -5.12 23.79 -1.01
CA ILE A 148 -4.31 22.58 -0.97
C ILE A 148 -4.96 21.64 0.04
N GLU A 149 -5.67 20.64 -0.46
CA GLU A 149 -6.25 19.58 0.35
C GLU A 149 -5.22 18.46 0.50
N ILE A 150 -4.77 18.23 1.73
CA ILE A 150 -3.75 17.25 2.06
C ILE A 150 -4.46 16.03 2.62
N ARG A 151 -4.34 14.89 1.93
CA ARG A 151 -5.00 13.64 2.27
C ARG A 151 -3.99 12.63 2.79
N LEU A 152 -4.28 12.01 3.91
CA LEU A 152 -3.54 10.85 4.42
C LEU A 152 -4.11 9.59 3.78
N LEU A 153 -3.26 8.75 3.20
CA LEU A 153 -3.65 7.41 2.77
C LEU A 153 -3.35 6.40 3.88
N GLN A 154 -4.39 5.71 4.33
CA GLN A 154 -4.27 4.71 5.38
C GLN A 154 -5.17 3.53 5.06
N ALA A 155 -4.60 2.31 4.99
CA ALA A 155 -5.36 1.08 4.83
C ALA A 155 -6.40 1.12 3.69
N GLU A 156 -6.04 1.76 2.56
CA GLU A 156 -6.86 1.96 1.34
C GLU A 156 -7.91 3.07 1.38
N GLU A 157 -8.02 3.77 2.50
CA GLU A 157 -8.91 4.93 2.63
C GLU A 157 -8.12 6.23 2.63
N GLU A 158 -8.66 7.23 1.93
CA GLU A 158 -8.15 8.59 1.94
C GLU A 158 -8.89 9.43 2.97
N PHE A 159 -8.15 10.04 3.88
CA PHE A 159 -8.70 10.94 4.88
C PHE A 159 -8.20 12.36 4.61
N ILE A 160 -9.09 13.35 4.60
CA ILE A 160 -8.67 14.75 4.60
C ILE A 160 -7.96 15.02 5.92
N PHE A 161 -6.65 15.20 5.85
CA PHE A 161 -5.82 15.50 7.00
C PHE A 161 -5.83 17.00 7.30
N ASN A 162 -5.64 17.83 6.27
CA ASN A 162 -5.65 19.28 6.42
C ASN A 162 -6.03 19.99 5.11
N ILE A 163 -6.48 21.23 5.21
CA ILE A 163 -6.69 22.13 4.07
C ILE A 163 -5.98 23.44 4.37
N VAL A 164 -5.02 23.81 3.52
CA VAL A 164 -4.33 25.11 3.57
C VAL A 164 -4.55 25.88 2.29
N TYR A 165 -4.20 27.17 2.30
CA TYR A 165 -4.31 28.04 1.15
C TYR A 165 -2.97 28.67 0.84
N SER A 166 -2.64 28.78 -0.45
CA SER A 166 -1.46 29.51 -0.89
C SER A 166 -1.63 31.02 -0.71
N ASP A 167 -0.52 31.71 -0.47
CA ASP A 167 -0.48 33.16 -0.34
C ASP A 167 -0.33 33.88 -1.70
N ALA A 168 -0.14 35.21 -1.66
CA ALA A 168 -0.03 36.03 -2.87
C ALA A 168 1.21 35.71 -3.75
N ASN A 169 2.20 35.00 -3.21
CA ASN A 169 3.36 34.51 -3.95
C ASN A 169 3.17 33.04 -4.40
N GLY A 170 2.01 32.45 -4.12
CA GLY A 170 1.73 31.04 -4.41
C GLY A 170 2.26 30.09 -3.33
N ASP A 171 2.88 30.61 -2.27
CA ASP A 171 3.54 29.79 -1.26
C ASP A 171 2.52 29.24 -0.25
N PHE A 172 2.69 27.99 0.15
CA PHE A 172 1.92 27.37 1.23
C PHE A 172 2.84 26.60 2.19
N SER A 173 2.38 26.49 3.44
CA SER A 173 3.01 25.62 4.42
C SER A 173 1.96 25.05 5.38
N SER A 174 2.21 23.83 5.84
CA SER A 174 1.38 23.12 6.81
C SER A 174 2.30 22.28 7.69
N ALA A 175 2.08 22.26 9.00
CA ALA A 175 2.93 21.58 9.97
C ALA A 175 2.17 20.49 10.72
N ASP A 176 2.83 19.86 11.69
CA ASP A 176 2.29 18.82 12.58
C ASP A 176 1.88 17.54 11.85
N PHE A 177 2.59 17.21 10.77
CA PHE A 177 2.45 15.95 10.08
C PHE A 177 3.06 14.81 10.87
N ILE A 178 2.36 13.67 10.88
CA ILE A 178 2.90 12.39 11.32
C ILE A 178 3.52 11.67 10.12
N THR A 179 4.36 10.67 10.37
CA THR A 179 4.87 9.80 9.30
C THR A 179 3.70 9.10 8.60
N GLY A 180 3.64 9.22 7.27
CA GLY A 180 2.55 8.68 6.46
C GLY A 180 2.72 8.99 4.99
N ASN A 181 1.87 8.38 4.17
CA ASN A 181 1.78 8.68 2.74
C ASN A 181 0.68 9.72 2.54
N TYR A 182 1.03 10.83 1.90
CA TYR A 182 0.10 11.93 1.70
C TYR A 182 -0.07 12.24 0.22
N TYR A 183 -1.29 12.65 -0.14
CA TYR A 183 -1.63 13.16 -1.46
C TYR A 183 -2.07 14.60 -1.33
N LEU A 184 -1.63 15.45 -2.24
CA LEU A 184 -2.12 16.83 -2.33
C LEU A 184 -3.06 16.93 -3.51
N ILE A 185 -4.26 17.42 -3.24
CA ILE A 185 -5.20 17.88 -4.25
C ILE A 185 -5.20 19.41 -4.19
N VAL A 186 -4.62 20.03 -5.20
CA VAL A 186 -4.57 21.50 -5.30
C VAL A 186 -5.70 21.95 -6.22
N ASN A 187 -6.53 22.89 -5.77
CA ASN A 187 -7.59 23.50 -6.56
C ASN A 187 -7.47 25.03 -6.49
N SER A 188 -7.71 25.74 -7.60
CA SER A 188 -7.87 27.20 -7.56
C SER A 188 -9.31 27.63 -7.80
N PHE A 189 -9.75 28.62 -7.00
CA PHE A 189 -11.02 29.31 -7.22
C PHE A 189 -10.75 30.64 -7.94
N GLY A 190 -11.58 30.99 -8.93
CA GLY A 190 -11.49 32.26 -9.65
C GLY A 190 -11.01 32.16 -11.10
N VAL A 191 -10.48 30.99 -11.50
CA VAL A 191 -10.27 30.63 -12.92
C VAL A 191 -11.44 29.72 -13.35
N VAL A 192 -12.00 29.96 -14.55
CA VAL A 192 -13.09 29.14 -15.10
C VAL A 192 -12.58 28.48 -16.38
N PRO A 193 -12.55 27.12 -16.44
CA PRO A 193 -12.99 26.17 -15.42
C PRO A 193 -12.05 26.09 -14.21
N ALA A 194 -12.56 25.54 -13.10
CA ALA A 194 -11.71 25.21 -11.96
C ALA A 194 -10.65 24.19 -12.39
N VAL A 195 -9.43 24.40 -11.92
CA VAL A 195 -8.25 23.63 -12.30
C VAL A 195 -7.73 22.85 -11.10
N SER A 196 -7.31 21.59 -11.31
CA SER A 196 -6.79 20.71 -10.25
C SER A 196 -5.45 20.06 -10.63
N ALA A 197 -4.56 19.89 -9.64
CA ALA A 197 -3.35 19.09 -9.76
C ALA A 197 -3.23 18.10 -8.59
N VAL A 198 -2.62 16.94 -8.83
CA VAL A 198 -2.38 15.89 -7.83
C VAL A 198 -0.89 15.59 -7.76
N THR A 199 -0.35 15.51 -6.55
CA THR A 199 1.03 15.10 -6.29
C THR A 199 1.12 14.19 -5.07
N ASP A 200 2.01 13.20 -5.15
CA ASP A 200 2.26 12.20 -4.11
C ASP A 200 3.45 12.62 -3.26
N ILE A 201 3.33 12.50 -1.94
CA ILE A 201 4.36 12.87 -0.97
C ILE A 201 4.57 11.74 0.03
N PHE A 202 5.84 11.44 0.32
CA PHE A 202 6.22 10.32 1.14
C PHE A 202 7.09 10.75 2.32
N PHE A 203 6.49 10.86 3.52
CA PHE A 203 7.26 11.09 4.74
C PHE A 203 7.85 9.78 5.26
N HIS A 204 9.18 9.67 5.30
CA HIS A 204 9.85 8.43 5.69
C HIS A 204 10.36 8.35 7.13
N ASP A 205 10.47 9.45 7.87
CA ASP A 205 11.12 9.39 9.20
C ASP A 205 10.72 10.48 10.20
N GLY A 206 9.78 11.37 9.85
CA GLY A 206 9.34 12.48 10.71
C GLY A 206 10.45 13.49 11.08
N ASN A 207 11.62 13.44 10.41
CA ASN A 207 12.78 14.28 10.72
C ASN A 207 13.14 15.27 9.60
N GLY A 208 12.34 15.35 8.54
CA GLY A 208 12.58 16.24 7.40
C GLY A 208 11.43 17.22 7.15
N GLU A 209 11.78 18.48 6.88
CA GLU A 209 10.93 19.36 6.08
C GLU A 209 10.90 18.79 4.65
N GLU A 210 9.73 18.45 4.13
CA GLU A 210 9.59 18.06 2.72
C GLU A 210 9.10 19.28 1.92
N ALA A 211 10.01 19.82 1.12
CA ALA A 211 9.71 20.90 0.18
C ALA A 211 9.26 20.27 -1.15
N ILE A 212 7.97 20.34 -1.43
CA ILE A 212 7.38 19.95 -2.70
C ILE A 212 7.63 21.13 -3.62
N GLY A 213 8.66 21.08 -4.47
CA GLY A 213 9.16 22.24 -5.23
C GLY A 213 8.09 23.14 -5.86
N GLU A 214 7.72 22.90 -7.12
CA GLU A 214 6.73 23.71 -7.85
C GLU A 214 5.57 22.82 -8.30
N ILE A 215 4.33 23.24 -8.02
CA ILE A 215 3.11 22.58 -8.49
C ILE A 215 2.45 23.47 -9.54
N TYR A 216 2.18 22.92 -10.72
CA TYR A 216 1.51 23.63 -11.82
C TYR A 216 0.06 23.16 -11.98
N LEU A 217 -0.87 24.12 -11.96
CA LEU A 217 -2.29 23.92 -12.24
C LEU A 217 -2.53 23.95 -13.76
N ASN A 218 -3.05 22.85 -14.33
CA ASN A 218 -3.38 22.68 -15.76
C ASN A 218 -4.88 22.76 -16.08
#